data_AF-E7G9P8-F1
#
_entry.id   AF-E7G9P8-F1
#
_cell.length_a   1.000
_cell.length_b   1.000
_cell.length_c   1.000
_cell.angle_alpha   90.00
_cell.angle_beta   90.00
_cell.angle_gamma   90.00
#
_symmetry.space_group_name_H-M   'P 1'
#
loop_
_entity.id
_entity.type
_entity.pdbx_description
1 polymer ?
#
loop_
_entity_poly.entity_id
_entity_poly.type
_entity_poly.pdbx_seq_one_letter_code
_entity_poly.pdbx_strand_id
1 'polypeptide(L)'
;MKRNGVYSGSAFVENNTIYYFYTGNVKLTDRNGYDYIHEGREQNTICCKSEDGFSIDKKELIMSNKHYPSNISKHVRDPKIIKKDENYYLILGARTNDNQGCVLLYKSQDLKNFEYFNTITTPKRFGYMWECPDLFELDDYLFLVVCPQGVKQSHFNYENIYPLWTRSYDYKSI
;
A
#
# COMPACT_ATOMS: atom_id res chain seq x y z
N MET A 1 19.48 -2.62 -0.17
CA MET A 1 19.73 -1.95 1.12
C MET A 1 18.53 -2.19 2.04
N LYS A 2 18.70 -2.84 3.20
CA LYS A 2 17.81 -2.65 4.37
C LYS A 2 18.59 -1.74 5.31
N ARG A 3 18.02 -0.61 5.73
CA ARG A 3 18.70 0.20 6.77
C ARG A 3 17.84 0.55 7.97
N ASN A 4 16.49 0.51 7.92
CA ASN A 4 15.69 0.95 9.07
C ASN A 4 14.40 0.17 9.36
N GLY A 5 13.97 -0.78 8.52
CA GLY A 5 12.84 -1.66 8.87
C GLY A 5 12.27 -2.48 7.71
N VAL A 6 11.73 -3.65 8.05
CA VAL A 6 10.79 -4.42 7.22
C VAL A 6 9.42 -4.07 7.73
N TYR A 7 8.65 -3.31 6.96
CA TYR A 7 7.29 -2.92 7.32
C TYR A 7 6.30 -3.94 6.76
N SER A 8 5.02 -3.72 7.05
CA SER A 8 3.92 -4.59 6.63
C SER A 8 3.86 -4.81 5.12
N GLY A 9 3.05 -5.79 4.75
CA GLY A 9 2.86 -6.25 3.40
C GLY A 9 1.93 -7.44 3.35
N SER A 10 1.97 -8.17 2.26
CA SER A 10 1.09 -9.32 2.01
C SER A 10 1.83 -10.47 1.34
N ALA A 11 1.20 -11.65 1.40
CA ALA A 11 1.58 -12.80 0.60
C ALA A 11 0.55 -13.03 -0.51
N PHE A 12 1.03 -13.46 -1.68
CA PHE A 12 0.22 -13.86 -2.82
C PHE A 12 0.77 -15.17 -3.37
N VAL A 13 -0.10 -16.15 -3.64
CA VAL A 13 0.33 -17.48 -4.10
C VAL A 13 -0.09 -17.65 -5.54
N GLU A 14 0.86 -18.06 -6.38
CA GLU A 14 0.60 -18.39 -7.78
C GLU A 14 1.60 -19.42 -8.29
N ASN A 15 1.12 -20.39 -9.07
CA ASN A 15 1.94 -21.45 -9.65
C ASN A 15 2.83 -22.16 -8.61
N ASN A 16 2.27 -22.45 -7.44
CA ASN A 16 2.97 -23.07 -6.30
C ASN A 16 4.17 -22.26 -5.76
N THR A 17 4.23 -20.95 -6.06
CA THR A 17 5.19 -20.01 -5.48
C THR A 17 4.48 -18.99 -4.61
N ILE A 18 5.01 -18.75 -3.42
CA ILE A 18 4.58 -17.68 -2.52
C ILE A 18 5.40 -16.44 -2.85
N TYR A 19 4.71 -15.35 -3.20
CA TYR A 19 5.26 -14.02 -3.39
C TYR A 19 4.99 -13.19 -2.15
N TYR A 20 6.04 -12.76 -1.48
CA TYR A 20 5.96 -11.82 -0.36
C TYR A 20 6.25 -10.41 -0.85
N PHE A 21 5.24 -9.56 -0.84
CA PHE A 21 5.40 -8.14 -1.07
C PHE A 21 5.40 -7.41 0.26
N TYR A 22 6.39 -6.53 0.49
CA TYR A 22 6.46 -5.75 1.73
C TYR A 22 7.09 -4.39 1.50
N THR A 23 6.87 -3.47 2.44
CA THR A 23 7.54 -2.17 2.41
C THR A 23 8.92 -2.24 3.07
N GLY A 24 9.97 -2.02 2.28
CA GLY A 24 11.31 -1.70 2.78
C GLY A 24 11.37 -0.21 3.18
N ASN A 25 11.54 0.06 4.47
CA ASN A 25 11.60 1.42 4.99
C ASN A 25 13.05 1.87 5.21
N VAL A 26 13.40 3.04 4.66
CA VAL A 26 14.66 3.73 4.88
C VAL A 26 14.38 5.10 5.50
N LYS A 27 15.06 5.42 6.58
CA LYS A 27 15.06 6.76 7.18
C LYS A 27 16.43 7.39 6.93
N LEU A 28 16.42 8.54 6.28
CA LEU A 28 17.62 9.33 5.99
C LEU A 28 17.91 10.21 7.20
N THR A 29 19.19 10.31 7.57
CA THR A 29 19.68 11.10 8.70
C THR A 29 20.91 11.93 8.31
N ASP A 30 21.09 12.17 7.02
CA ASP A 30 22.18 12.93 6.42
C ASP A 30 22.04 14.44 6.62
N ARG A 31 20.85 14.92 7.01
CA ARG A 31 20.62 16.28 7.47
C ARG A 31 19.58 16.33 8.59
N ASN A 32 19.60 17.43 9.35
CA ASN A 32 18.56 17.75 10.33
C ASN A 32 17.32 18.35 9.65
N GLY A 33 16.17 18.26 10.32
CA GLY A 33 14.94 18.95 9.90
C GLY A 33 14.02 18.17 8.96
N TYR A 34 14.31 16.89 8.68
CA TYR A 34 13.39 16.04 7.90
C TYR A 34 12.01 15.91 8.57
N ASP A 35 10.95 16.13 7.79
CA ASP A 35 9.57 15.92 8.22
C ASP A 35 9.11 14.44 8.16
N TYR A 36 9.87 13.59 7.46
CA TYR A 36 9.56 12.17 7.20
C TYR A 36 8.21 11.92 6.51
N ILE A 37 7.61 12.95 5.92
CA ILE A 37 6.39 12.93 5.13
C ILE A 37 6.73 13.20 3.66
N HIS A 38 7.40 14.31 3.35
CA HIS A 38 7.79 14.71 2.00
C HIS A 38 9.29 14.49 1.75
N GLU A 39 10.08 14.40 2.81
CA GLU A 39 11.53 14.25 2.75
C GLU A 39 12.05 13.31 3.85
N GLY A 40 13.31 12.90 3.80
CA GLY A 40 13.92 12.09 4.86
C GLY A 40 13.50 10.63 4.97
N ARG A 41 12.57 10.16 4.14
CA ARG A 41 12.17 8.75 4.08
C ARG A 41 12.28 8.21 2.66
N GLU A 42 12.50 6.90 2.54
CA GLU A 42 12.15 6.14 1.34
C GLU A 42 11.29 4.93 1.75
N GLN A 43 10.21 4.70 1.02
CA GLN A 43 9.36 3.53 1.19
C GLN A 43 9.30 2.77 -0.13
N ASN A 44 9.95 1.61 -0.13
CA ASN A 44 10.17 0.78 -1.31
C ASN A 44 9.28 -0.46 -1.23
N THR A 45 8.59 -0.80 -2.32
CA THR A 45 7.92 -2.10 -2.44
C THR A 45 8.95 -3.13 -2.87
N ILE A 46 9.14 -4.14 -2.02
CA ILE A 46 10.09 -5.23 -2.24
C ILE A 46 9.31 -6.53 -2.42
N CYS A 47 9.71 -7.35 -3.39
CA CYS A 47 9.21 -8.71 -3.55
C CYS A 47 10.31 -9.71 -3.16
N CYS A 48 9.91 -10.77 -2.48
CA CYS A 48 10.68 -12.00 -2.35
C CYS A 48 9.80 -13.19 -2.73
N LYS A 49 10.41 -14.32 -3.08
CA LYS A 49 9.69 -15.55 -3.39
C LYS A 49 10.06 -16.67 -2.44
N SER A 50 9.20 -17.68 -2.35
CA SER A 50 9.44 -18.91 -1.61
C SER A 50 8.58 -20.02 -2.19
N GLU A 51 9.12 -21.23 -2.33
CA GLU A 51 8.36 -22.42 -2.76
C GLU A 51 7.83 -23.23 -1.56
N ASP A 52 8.50 -23.14 -0.41
CA ASP A 52 8.20 -23.92 0.80
C ASP A 52 7.62 -23.08 1.95
N GLY A 53 7.66 -21.75 1.84
CA GLY A 53 7.26 -20.81 2.89
C GLY A 53 8.31 -20.56 3.98
N PHE A 54 9.47 -21.21 3.88
CA PHE A 54 10.55 -21.14 4.86
C PHE A 54 11.83 -20.54 4.25
N SER A 55 12.17 -20.97 3.05
CA SER A 55 13.33 -20.54 2.27
C SER A 55 12.93 -19.35 1.42
N ILE A 56 13.57 -18.20 1.66
CA ILE A 56 13.27 -16.94 0.96
C ILE A 56 14.34 -16.66 -0.10
N ASP A 57 13.91 -16.47 -1.33
CA ASP A 57 14.73 -16.08 -2.46
C ASP A 57 15.30 -14.65 -2.35
N LYS A 58 16.05 -14.24 -3.38
CA LYS A 58 16.57 -12.88 -3.49
C LYS A 58 15.46 -11.83 -3.41
N LYS A 59 15.81 -10.69 -2.82
CA LYS A 59 14.96 -9.49 -2.74
C LYS A 59 15.01 -8.75 -4.07
N GLU A 60 13.85 -8.45 -4.64
CA GLU A 60 13.70 -7.63 -5.83
C GLU A 60 13.04 -6.30 -5.46
N LEU A 61 13.63 -5.17 -5.91
CA LEU A 61 13.02 -3.85 -5.78
C LEU A 61 11.96 -3.71 -6.88
N ILE A 62 10.69 -3.64 -6.49
CA ILE A 62 9.56 -3.53 -7.41
C ILE A 62 9.21 -2.07 -7.65
N MET A 63 9.06 -1.31 -6.57
CA MET A 63 8.73 0.11 -6.64
C MET A 63 9.44 0.90 -5.55
N SER A 64 9.53 2.20 -5.77
CA SER A 64 10.08 3.21 -4.86
C SER A 64 9.36 4.53 -5.10
N ASN A 65 9.63 5.53 -4.25
CA ASN A 65 8.94 6.82 -4.32
C ASN A 65 9.00 7.54 -5.68
N LYS A 66 9.96 7.21 -6.56
CA LYS A 66 10.06 7.78 -7.91
C LYS A 66 8.94 7.34 -8.87
N HIS A 67 8.23 6.26 -8.54
CA HIS A 67 7.19 5.68 -9.40
C HIS A 67 5.78 6.16 -9.01
N TYR A 68 5.64 6.87 -7.90
CA TYR A 68 4.36 7.38 -7.44
C TYR A 68 4.02 8.72 -8.14
N PRO A 69 2.72 9.03 -8.36
CA PRO A 69 2.31 10.31 -8.90
C PRO A 69 2.88 11.49 -8.09
N SER A 70 3.13 12.62 -8.76
CA SER A 70 3.80 13.78 -8.16
C SER A 70 3.03 14.43 -7.00
N ASN A 71 1.71 14.20 -6.92
CA ASN A 71 0.86 14.68 -5.83
C ASN A 71 0.91 13.76 -4.58
N ILE A 72 1.71 12.70 -4.58
CA ILE A 72 1.86 11.76 -3.46
C ILE A 72 3.13 12.07 -2.66
N SER A 73 2.99 12.05 -1.33
CA SER A 73 4.12 12.23 -0.41
C SER A 73 5.06 11.01 -0.40
N LYS A 74 6.10 11.01 0.43
CA LYS A 74 6.94 9.82 0.64
C LYS A 74 6.31 8.77 1.56
N HIS A 75 5.12 9.03 2.10
CA HIS A 75 4.33 8.10 2.89
C HIS A 75 3.48 7.20 1.97
N VAL A 76 4.07 6.09 1.51
CA VAL A 76 3.42 5.06 0.69
C VAL A 76 3.90 3.69 1.14
N ARG A 77 3.00 2.78 1.55
CA ARG A 77 3.38 1.51 2.16
C ARG A 77 2.26 0.45 2.12
N ASP A 78 2.57 -0.71 2.67
CA ASP A 78 1.67 -1.81 2.97
C ASP A 78 1.07 -2.44 1.70
N PRO A 79 1.92 -3.04 0.84
CA PRO A 79 1.48 -3.59 -0.44
C PRO A 79 0.53 -4.79 -0.25
N LYS A 80 -0.61 -4.73 -0.94
CA LYS A 80 -1.52 -5.86 -1.17
C LYS A 80 -1.53 -6.23 -2.65
N ILE A 81 -1.44 -7.51 -2.97
CA ILE A 81 -1.66 -8.04 -4.32
C ILE A 81 -3.03 -8.71 -4.39
N ILE A 82 -3.74 -8.45 -5.50
CA ILE A 82 -4.86 -9.26 -5.98
C ILE A 82 -4.67 -9.59 -7.45
N LYS A 83 -5.29 -10.67 -7.90
CA LYS A 83 -5.40 -11.02 -9.33
C LYS A 83 -6.86 -10.93 -9.73
N LYS A 84 -7.14 -10.27 -10.86
CA LYS A 84 -8.43 -10.33 -11.55
C LYS A 84 -8.17 -10.54 -13.03
N ASP A 85 -8.84 -11.54 -13.59
CA ASP A 85 -8.61 -12.02 -14.95
C ASP A 85 -7.11 -12.30 -15.17
N GLU A 86 -6.54 -11.79 -16.25
CA GLU A 86 -5.12 -11.93 -16.59
C GLU A 86 -4.23 -10.85 -15.94
N ASN A 87 -4.73 -10.07 -14.99
CA ASN A 87 -4.00 -8.91 -14.45
C ASN A 87 -3.76 -9.02 -12.94
N TYR A 88 -2.58 -8.58 -12.53
CA TYR A 88 -2.25 -8.35 -11.12
C TYR A 88 -2.44 -6.88 -10.79
N TYR A 89 -2.99 -6.63 -9.60
CA TYR A 89 -3.12 -5.29 -9.07
C TYR A 89 -2.32 -5.19 -7.77
N LEU A 90 -1.49 -4.15 -7.68
CA LEU A 90 -0.79 -3.75 -6.48
C LEU A 90 -1.51 -2.57 -5.85
N ILE A 91 -1.94 -2.78 -4.61
CA ILE A 91 -2.67 -1.83 -3.79
C ILE A 91 -1.71 -1.30 -2.72
N LEU A 92 -1.60 0.02 -2.61
CA LEU A 92 -0.69 0.68 -1.67
C LEU A 92 -1.41 1.76 -0.89
N GLY A 93 -1.19 1.80 0.43
CA GLY A 93 -1.71 2.85 1.28
C GLY A 93 -0.85 4.09 1.13
N ALA A 94 -1.45 5.27 0.99
CA ALA A 94 -0.72 6.50 0.71
C ALA A 94 -1.28 7.74 1.42
N ARG A 95 -0.42 8.76 1.48
CA ARG A 95 -0.74 10.14 1.86
C ARG A 95 -0.42 11.08 0.70
N THR A 96 -1.40 11.86 0.28
CA THR A 96 -1.19 12.94 -0.70
C THR A 96 -0.36 14.08 -0.10
N ASN A 97 0.18 14.95 -0.95
CA ASN A 97 0.91 16.13 -0.49
C ASN A 97 0.01 17.10 0.32
N ASP A 98 -1.30 17.09 0.07
CA ASP A 98 -2.30 17.88 0.78
C ASP A 98 -2.84 17.19 2.06
N ASN A 99 -2.13 16.19 2.57
CA ASN A 99 -2.46 15.46 3.80
C ASN A 99 -3.83 14.79 3.76
N GLN A 100 -4.13 14.12 2.66
CA GLN A 100 -5.30 13.24 2.54
C GLN A 100 -4.85 11.78 2.39
N GLY A 101 -5.49 10.89 3.14
CA GLY A 101 -5.31 9.45 2.96
C GLY A 101 -5.95 8.97 1.66
N CYS A 102 -5.26 8.08 0.95
CA CYS A 102 -5.74 7.45 -0.28
C CYS A 102 -5.12 6.07 -0.46
N VAL A 103 -5.64 5.31 -1.41
CA VAL A 103 -5.05 4.07 -1.90
C VAL A 103 -4.60 4.25 -3.34
N LEU A 104 -3.36 3.89 -3.64
CA LEU A 104 -2.85 3.82 -5.00
C LEU A 104 -3.06 2.41 -5.56
N LEU A 105 -3.48 2.34 -6.82
CA LEU A 105 -3.64 1.11 -7.58
C LEU A 105 -2.66 1.11 -8.75
N TYR A 106 -1.92 0.01 -8.86
CA TYR A 106 -1.03 -0.26 -9.97
C TYR A 106 -1.41 -1.59 -10.62
N LYS A 107 -1.14 -1.72 -11.92
CA LYS A 107 -1.48 -2.89 -12.72
C LYS A 107 -0.22 -3.53 -13.29
N SER A 108 -0.18 -4.85 -13.34
CA SER A 108 0.94 -5.63 -13.88
C SER A 108 0.46 -6.89 -14.59
N GLN A 109 1.29 -7.38 -15.51
CA GLN A 109 1.14 -8.67 -16.19
C GLN A 109 2.14 -9.73 -15.70
N ASP A 110 3.13 -9.35 -14.87
CA ASP A 110 4.27 -10.22 -14.55
C ASP A 110 4.71 -10.15 -13.07
N LEU A 111 3.94 -9.45 -12.21
CA LEU A 111 4.23 -9.20 -10.80
C LEU A 111 5.54 -8.42 -10.54
N LYS A 112 6.13 -7.83 -11.59
CA LYS A 112 7.41 -7.11 -11.51
C LYS A 112 7.30 -5.68 -12.00
N ASN A 113 6.72 -5.52 -13.17
CA ASN A 113 6.54 -4.24 -13.82
C ASN A 113 5.11 -3.76 -13.55
N PHE A 114 4.99 -2.72 -12.74
CA PHE A 114 3.73 -2.15 -12.31
C PHE A 114 3.56 -0.74 -12.88
N GLU A 115 2.44 -0.53 -13.58
CA GLU A 115 2.04 0.76 -14.15
C GLU A 115 0.94 1.38 -13.31
N TYR A 116 0.96 2.71 -13.15
CA TYR A 116 -0.07 3.42 -12.41
C TYR A 116 -1.43 3.21 -13.08
N PHE A 117 -2.42 2.77 -12.31
CA PHE A 117 -3.76 2.47 -12.81
C PHE A 117 -4.78 3.50 -12.31
N ASN A 118 -4.91 3.68 -11.00
CA ASN A 118 -5.88 4.60 -10.41
C ASN A 118 -5.51 4.99 -8.96
N THR A 119 -6.25 5.93 -8.38
CA THR A 119 -6.20 6.30 -6.97
C THR A 119 -7.61 6.27 -6.39
N ILE A 120 -7.82 5.46 -5.35
CA ILE A 120 -9.06 5.47 -4.57
C ILE A 120 -8.92 6.50 -3.44
N THR A 121 -9.88 7.42 -3.35
CA THR A 121 -9.94 8.44 -2.31
C THR A 121 -11.39 8.78 -1.96
N THR A 122 -11.57 9.75 -1.06
CA THR A 122 -12.87 10.28 -0.64
C THR A 122 -13.02 11.75 -1.03
N PRO A 123 -14.23 12.24 -1.35
CA PRO A 123 -14.44 13.65 -1.69
C PRO A 123 -14.10 14.62 -0.56
N LYS A 124 -14.24 14.17 0.70
CA LYS A 124 -13.84 14.91 1.90
C LYS A 124 -12.68 14.18 2.56
N ARG A 125 -11.74 14.92 3.15
CA ARG A 125 -10.60 14.33 3.88
C ARG A 125 -11.10 13.35 4.94
N PHE A 126 -10.68 12.10 4.81
CA PHE A 126 -10.94 11.04 5.78
C PHE A 126 -9.61 10.50 6.29
N GLY A 127 -9.06 11.18 7.30
CA GLY A 127 -7.68 10.93 7.74
C GLY A 127 -6.63 11.48 6.77
N TYR A 128 -5.37 11.51 7.22
CA TYR A 128 -4.24 12.02 6.44
C TYR A 128 -3.41 10.92 5.78
N MET A 129 -3.59 9.66 6.16
CA MET A 129 -2.90 8.49 5.63
C MET A 129 -3.85 7.30 5.76
N TRP A 130 -3.96 6.47 4.72
CA TRP A 130 -4.63 5.17 4.80
C TRP A 130 -3.58 4.07 4.87
N GLU A 131 -3.48 3.38 6.00
CA GLU A 131 -2.57 2.25 6.19
C GLU A 131 -3.25 0.91 5.93
N CYS A 132 -2.44 -0.12 5.70
CA CYS A 132 -2.88 -1.51 5.55
C CYS A 132 -4.11 -1.67 4.63
N PRO A 133 -4.07 -1.18 3.38
CA PRO A 133 -5.19 -1.40 2.48
C PRO A 133 -5.35 -2.89 2.18
N ASP A 134 -6.57 -3.37 2.31
CA ASP A 134 -6.95 -4.72 1.87
C ASP A 134 -8.15 -4.60 0.92
N LEU A 135 -7.95 -5.07 -0.30
CA LEU A 135 -8.95 -5.04 -1.37
C LEU A 135 -9.29 -6.48 -1.71
N PHE A 136 -10.56 -6.86 -1.62
CA PHE A 136 -10.99 -8.22 -1.92
C PHE A 136 -12.43 -8.25 -2.42
N GLU A 137 -12.80 -9.33 -3.08
CA GLU A 137 -14.12 -9.55 -3.64
C GLU A 137 -14.92 -10.53 -2.78
N LEU A 138 -16.19 -10.21 -2.54
CA LEU A 138 -17.14 -11.06 -1.83
C LEU A 138 -18.53 -10.83 -2.44
N ASP A 139 -19.19 -11.91 -2.89
CA ASP A 139 -20.52 -11.88 -3.51
C ASP A 139 -20.66 -10.84 -4.64
N ASP A 140 -19.69 -10.82 -5.58
CA ASP A 140 -19.59 -9.87 -6.70
C ASP A 140 -19.39 -8.39 -6.31
N TYR A 141 -19.18 -8.10 -5.03
CA TYR A 141 -18.82 -6.76 -4.54
C TYR A 141 -17.34 -6.67 -4.20
N LEU A 142 -16.72 -5.54 -4.54
CA LEU A 142 -15.35 -5.28 -4.13
C LEU A 142 -15.32 -4.47 -2.84
N PHE A 143 -14.68 -4.99 -1.81
CA PHE A 143 -14.52 -4.35 -0.51
C PHE A 143 -13.11 -3.81 -0.35
N LEU A 144 -13.00 -2.52 -0.02
CA LEU A 144 -11.76 -1.91 0.45
C LEU A 144 -11.83 -1.71 1.95
N VAL A 145 -10.81 -2.22 2.64
CA VAL A 145 -10.57 -2.03 4.06
C VAL A 145 -9.30 -1.22 4.24
N VAL A 146 -9.31 -0.20 5.08
CA VAL A 146 -8.13 0.63 5.39
C VAL A 146 -8.11 1.03 6.86
N CYS A 147 -6.92 1.40 7.34
CA CYS A 147 -6.69 2.01 8.65
C CYS A 147 -6.40 3.53 8.49
N PRO A 148 -7.42 4.41 8.41
CA PRO A 148 -7.22 5.84 8.24
C PRO A 148 -6.69 6.53 9.51
N GLN A 149 -5.48 7.06 9.44
CA GLN A 149 -4.89 7.83 10.53
C GLN A 149 -5.45 9.26 10.60
N GLY A 150 -5.70 9.78 11.81
CA GLY A 150 -6.12 11.17 12.04
C GLY A 150 -7.61 11.44 11.84
N VAL A 151 -8.44 10.39 11.80
CA VAL A 151 -9.90 10.51 11.86
C VAL A 151 -10.31 10.85 13.31
N LYS A 152 -11.15 11.88 13.49
CA LYS A 152 -11.69 12.23 14.81
C LYS A 152 -12.65 11.13 15.28
N GLN A 153 -12.45 10.65 16.50
CA GLN A 153 -13.34 9.68 17.14
C GLN A 153 -14.69 10.34 17.43
N SER A 154 -15.80 9.61 17.26
CA SER A 154 -17.13 10.11 17.63
C SER A 154 -17.96 9.04 18.33
N HIS A 155 -18.19 9.24 19.63
CA HIS A 155 -19.12 8.55 20.55
C HIS A 155 -19.07 7.00 20.59
N PHE A 156 -19.37 6.30 19.49
CA PHE A 156 -19.30 4.82 19.34
C PHE A 156 -18.61 4.36 18.04
N ASN A 157 -18.18 5.30 17.19
CA ASN A 157 -17.42 5.05 15.97
C ASN A 157 -15.96 5.43 16.18
N TYR A 158 -15.05 4.54 15.76
CA TYR A 158 -13.60 4.77 15.74
C TYR A 158 -12.93 4.84 17.12
N GLU A 159 -13.30 3.95 18.06
CA GLU A 159 -12.72 3.92 19.42
C GLU A 159 -11.22 3.57 19.47
N ASN A 160 -10.66 3.03 18.38
CA ASN A 160 -9.24 2.73 18.27
C ASN A 160 -8.44 3.91 17.69
N ILE A 161 -7.19 4.07 18.14
CA ILE A 161 -6.22 5.06 17.61
C ILE A 161 -6.00 4.86 16.09
N TYR A 162 -6.15 3.62 15.62
CA TYR A 162 -6.19 3.22 14.21
C TYR A 162 -7.57 2.66 13.88
N PRO A 163 -8.53 3.48 13.45
CA PRO A 163 -9.86 3.00 13.10
C PRO A 163 -9.80 2.06 11.89
N LEU A 164 -10.60 1.00 11.90
CA LEU A 164 -10.84 0.16 10.73
C LEU A 164 -12.03 0.74 9.96
N TRP A 165 -11.88 0.98 8.66
CA TRP A 165 -12.97 1.43 7.82
C TRP A 165 -13.11 0.53 6.59
N THR A 166 -14.36 0.22 6.24
CA THR A 166 -14.70 -0.64 5.10
C THR A 166 -15.66 0.08 4.15
N ARG A 167 -15.51 -0.14 2.85
CA ARG A 167 -16.48 0.32 1.84
C ARG A 167 -16.54 -0.65 0.66
N SER A 168 -17.74 -0.86 0.15
CA SER A 168 -17.97 -1.59 -1.10
C SER A 168 -17.92 -0.67 -2.33
N TYR A 169 -17.42 -1.21 -3.43
CA TYR A 169 -17.36 -0.60 -4.75
C TYR A 169 -17.96 -1.59 -5.76
N ASP A 170 -18.65 -1.06 -6.78
CA ASP A 170 -18.95 -1.82 -8.00
C ASP A 170 -17.67 -1.87 -8.84
N TYR A 171 -17.35 -3.00 -9.44
CA TYR A 171 -16.14 -3.15 -10.27
C TYR A 171 -16.07 -2.12 -11.41
N LYS A 172 -17.21 -1.65 -11.93
CA LYS A 172 -17.27 -0.60 -12.96
C LYS A 172 -16.92 0.81 -12.46
N SER A 173 -16.74 0.98 -11.15
CA SER A 173 -16.51 2.27 -10.50
C SER A 173 -15.03 2.51 -10.11
N ILE A 174 -14.13 1.62 -10.53
CA ILE A 174 -12.68 1.65 -10.23
C ILE A 174 -11.88 1.67 -11.52
#